data_AF-A0A1W1IJF4-F1
#
_entry.id   AF-A0A1W1IJF4-F1
#
_cell.length_a   1.000
_cell.length_b   1.000
_cell.length_c   1.000
_cell.angle_alpha   90.00
_cell.angle_beta   90.00
_cell.angle_gamma   90.00
#
_symmetry.space_group_name_H-M   'P 1'
#
loop_
_entity.id
_entity.type
_entity.pdbx_description
1 polymer ?
#
loop_
_entity_poly.entity_id
_entity_poly.type
_entity_poly.pdbx_seq_one_letter_code
_entity_poly.pdbx_strand_id
1 'polypeptide(L)' 'MEHYAHVVDQIHFRIDTIKAIIKETEIYLHKQLNGGVPIEHLSEHYSLLDTEEGRLSGLNEALNILQSQLLKYKSDQQ' A
#
# COMPACT_ATOMS: atom_id res chain seq x y z
N MET A 1 16.90 -17.95 4.23
CA MET A 1 15.52 -17.78 4.72
C MET A 1 15.35 -16.53 5.58
N GLU A 2 16.28 -16.21 6.47
CA GLU A 2 16.20 -15.04 7.36
C GLU A 2 16.13 -13.69 6.61
N HIS A 3 16.95 -13.51 5.56
CA HIS A 3 16.88 -12.32 4.70
C HIS A 3 15.51 -12.17 3.99
N TYR A 4 14.90 -13.29 3.58
CA TYR A 4 13.60 -13.28 2.92
C TYR A 4 12.48 -12.90 3.89
N ALA A 5 12.48 -13.49 5.10
CA ALA A 5 11.52 -13.11 6.14
C ALA A 5 11.62 -11.62 6.46
N HIS A 6 12.84 -11.10 6.60
CA HIS A 6 13.07 -9.68 6.86
C HIS A 6 12.52 -8.76 5.76
N VAL A 7 12.71 -9.11 4.48
CA VAL A 7 12.17 -8.33 3.36
C VAL A 7 10.63 -8.38 3.33
N VAL A 8 10.04 -9.54 3.58
CA VAL A 8 8.58 -9.69 3.67
C VAL A 8 8.00 -8.84 4.81
N ASP A 9 8.63 -8.85 5.98
CA ASP A 9 8.20 -8.04 7.13
C ASP A 9 8.28 -6.54 6.83
N GLN A 10 9.34 -6.09 6.16
CA GLN A 10 9.45 -4.70 5.71
C GLN A 10 8.34 -4.31 4.72
N ILE A 11 8.00 -5.21 3.78
CA ILE A 11 6.92 -4.96 2.81
C ILE A 11 5.57 -4.90 3.52
N HIS A 12 5.29 -5.82 4.44
CA HIS A 12 4.06 -5.79 5.26
C HIS A 12 3.95 -4.50 6.07
N PHE A 13 5.02 -4.09 6.76
CA PHE A 13 5.05 -2.84 7.52
C PHE A 13 4.73 -1.62 6.63
N ARG A 14 5.30 -1.57 5.42
CA ARG A 14 5.00 -0.49 4.46
C ARG A 14 3.55 -0.53 3.97
N ILE A 15 3.02 -1.72 3.68
CA ILE A 15 1.62 -1.90 3.30
C ILE A 15 0.68 -1.36 4.40
N ASP A 16 0.94 -1.71 5.65
CA ASP A 16 0.10 -1.27 6.78
C ASP A 16 0.19 0.25 6.98
N THR A 17 1.38 0.82 6.81
CA THR A 17 1.59 2.28 6.86
C THR A 17 0.81 3.00 5.77
N ILE A 18 0.88 2.51 4.53
CA ILE A 18 0.18 3.12 3.39
C ILE A 18 -1.34 3.01 3.56
N LYS A 19 -1.85 1.87 4.02
CA LYS A 19 -3.27 1.70 4.34
C LYS A 19 -3.76 2.69 5.39
N ALA A 20 -2.93 2.98 6.40
CA ALA A 20 -3.25 3.99 7.40
C ALA A 20 -3.33 5.39 6.78
N ILE A 21 -2.35 5.77 5.94
CA ILE A 21 -2.32 7.06 5.25
C ILE A 21 -3.55 7.25 4.33
N ILE A 22 -3.88 6.23 3.53
CA ILE A 22 -5.07 6.25 2.66
C ILE A 22 -6.31 6.50 3.51
N LYS A 23 -6.52 5.71 4.57
CA LYS A 23 -7.69 5.82 5.44
C LYS A 23 -7.79 7.20 6.11
N GLU A 24 -6.69 7.74 6.61
CA GLU A 24 -6.66 9.07 7.22
C GLU A 24 -7.00 10.16 6.20
N THR A 25 -6.49 10.04 4.97
CA THR A 25 -6.76 10.97 3.87
C THR A 25 -8.23 10.90 3.43
N GLU A 26 -8.81 9.71 3.32
CA GLU A 26 -10.23 9.51 3.03
C GLU A 26 -11.13 10.16 4.11
N ILE A 27 -10.79 9.95 5.39
CA ILE A 27 -11.51 10.57 6.52
C ILE A 27 -11.43 12.10 6.44
N TYR A 28 -10.25 12.64 6.12
CA TYR A 28 -10.07 14.08 5.96
C TYR A 28 -10.95 14.62 4.82
N LEU A 29 -10.86 14.02 3.63
CA LEU A 29 -11.65 14.40 2.47
C LEU A 29 -13.15 14.38 2.78
N HIS A 30 -13.64 13.32 3.43
CA HIS A 30 -15.04 13.22 3.81
C HIS A 30 -15.47 14.36 4.74
N LYS A 31 -14.63 14.72 5.73
CA LYS A 31 -14.91 15.85 6.62
C LYS A 31 -14.94 17.19 5.88
N GLN A 32 -14.01 17.43 4.96
CA GLN A 32 -13.95 18.69 4.21
C GLN A 32 -15.16 18.84 3.28
N LEU A 33 -15.52 17.77 2.55
CA LEU A 33 -16.69 17.75 1.67
C LEU A 33 -17.99 17.98 2.46
N ASN A 34 -18.16 17.31 3.61
CA ASN A 34 -19.31 17.54 4.48
C ASN A 34 -19.33 18.96 5.07
N GLY A 35 -18.15 19.59 5.23
CA GLY A 35 -17.99 20.99 5.62
C GLY A 35 -18.26 22.00 4.50
N GLY A 36 -18.56 21.53 3.28
CA GLY A 36 -18.85 22.39 2.13
C GLY A 36 -17.60 22.94 1.42
N VAL A 37 -16.43 22.36 1.67
CA VAL A 37 -15.20 22.74 0.93
C VAL A 37 -15.35 22.31 -0.53
N PRO A 38 -15.19 23.22 -1.50
CA PRO A 38 -15.25 22.88 -2.92
C PRO A 38 -14.17 21.86 -3.30
N ILE A 39 -14.51 20.93 -4.17
CA ILE A 39 -13.65 19.79 -4.54
C ILE A 39 -12.33 20.24 -5.17
N GLU A 40 -12.31 21.40 -5.82
CA GLU A 40 -11.12 21.97 -6.47
C GLU A 40 -9.99 22.26 -5.46
N HIS A 41 -10.35 22.54 -4.21
CA HIS A 41 -9.39 22.76 -3.11
C HIS A 41 -8.83 21.46 -2.51
N LEU A 42 -9.34 20.30 -2.93
CA LEU A 42 -8.96 18.99 -2.40
C LEU A 42 -8.10 18.17 -3.37
N SER A 43 -7.72 18.76 -4.51
CA SER A 43 -6.96 18.09 -5.58
C SER A 43 -5.65 17.45 -5.13
N GLU A 44 -4.91 18.09 -4.22
CA GLU A 44 -3.67 17.54 -3.64
C GLU A 44 -3.94 16.26 -2.83
N HIS A 45 -5.06 16.20 -2.12
CA HIS A 45 -5.41 15.04 -1.29
C HIS A 45 -5.89 13.86 -2.15
N TYR A 46 -6.59 14.13 -3.25
CA TYR A 46 -6.90 13.10 -4.25
C TYR A 46 -5.63 12.60 -4.95
N SER A 47 -4.69 13.50 -5.28
CA SER A 47 -3.40 13.12 -5.87
C SER A 47 -2.56 12.27 -4.91
N LEU A 48 -2.62 12.55 -3.61
CA LEU A 48 -2.03 11.73 -2.56
C LEU A 48 -2.66 10.33 -2.53
N LEU A 49 -3.99 10.23 -2.57
CA LEU A 49 -4.68 8.94 -2.63
C LEU A 49 -4.24 8.12 -3.84
N ASP A 50 -4.28 8.68 -5.04
CA ASP A 50 -3.87 7.99 -6.27
C ASP A 50 -2.43 7.45 -6.16
N THR A 51 -1.54 8.27 -5.59
CA THR A 51 -0.13 7.89 -5.38
C THR A 51 0.00 6.74 -4.39
N GLU A 52 -0.65 6.84 -3.23
CA GLU A 52 -0.55 5.84 -2.17
C GLU A 52 -1.25 4.53 -2.55
N GLU A 53 -2.37 4.57 -3.28
CA GLU A 53 -3.01 3.39 -3.87
C GLU A 53 -2.09 2.69 -4.89
N GLY A 54 -1.41 3.46 -5.74
CA GLY A 54 -0.41 2.95 -6.67
C GLY A 54 0.76 2.26 -5.94
N ARG A 55 1.27 2.87 -4.86
CA ARG A 55 2.33 2.29 -4.03
C ARG A 55 1.87 1.01 -3.32
N LEU A 56 0.64 1.00 -2.80
CA LEU A 56 0.03 -0.17 -2.19
C LEU A 56 -0.08 -1.33 -3.18
N SER A 57 -0.56 -1.05 -4.40
CA SER A 57 -0.66 -2.03 -5.48
C SER A 57 0.70 -2.65 -5.80
N GLY A 58 1.72 -1.81 -6.02
CA GLY A 58 3.08 -2.28 -6.34
C GLY A 58 3.71 -3.11 -5.22
N LEU A 59 3.47 -2.77 -3.94
CA LEU A 59 3.97 -3.57 -2.81
C LEU A 59 3.27 -4.92 -2.69
N ASN A 60 1.95 -4.97 -2.92
CA ASN A 60 1.21 -6.23 -2.94
C ASN A 60 1.68 -7.14 -4.07
N GLU A 61 1.94 -6.57 -5.26
CA GLU A 61 2.50 -7.32 -6.38
C GLU A 61 3.91 -7.86 -6.07
N ALA A 62 4.78 -7.02 -5.49
CA ALA A 62 6.11 -7.44 -5.07
C ALA A 62 6.05 -8.60 -4.04
N LEU A 63 5.12 -8.53 -3.08
CA LEU A 63 4.89 -9.60 -2.12
C LEU A 63 4.44 -10.90 -2.81
N ASN A 64 3.51 -10.81 -3.75
CA ASN A 64 3.02 -11.98 -4.52
C ASN A 64 4.15 -12.63 -5.33
N ILE A 65 5.00 -11.82 -5.97
CA ILE A 65 6.16 -12.31 -6.74
C ILE A 65 7.14 -13.02 -5.80
N LEU A 66 7.48 -12.41 -4.66
CA LEU A 66 8.38 -13.01 -3.68
C LEU A 66 7.82 -14.33 -3.15
N GLN A 67 6.52 -14.41 -2.84
CA GLN A 67 5.87 -15.64 -2.37
C GLN A 67 5.91 -16.73 -3.45
N SER A 68 5.64 -16.37 -4.70
CA SER A 68 5.69 -17.29 -5.84
C SER A 68 7.10 -17.85 -6.07
N GLN A 69 8.13 -16.99 -5.98
CA GLN A 69 9.53 -17.41 -6.10
C GLN A 69 9.94 -18.37 -4.98
N LEU A 70 9.48 -18.13 -3.75
CA LEU A 70 9.77 -19.03 -2.63
C LEU A 70 9.11 -20.39 -2.80
N LEU A 71 7.86 -20.43 -3.27
CA LEU A 71 7.15 -21.68 -3.56
C LEU A 71 7.89 -22.49 -4.63
N LYS A 72 8.31 -21.84 -5.72
CA LYS A 72 9.11 -22.47 -6.76
C LYS A 72 10.42 -23.04 -6.22
N TYR A 73 11.19 -22.24 -5.46
CA TYR A 73 12.44 -22.70 -4.86
C TYR A 73 12.25 -23.94 -3.98
N LYS A 74 11.17 -24.01 -3.19
CA LYS A 74 10.86 -25.20 -2.38
C LYS A 74 10.48 -26.42 -3.22
N SER A 75 9.76 -26.21 -4.32
CA SER A 75 9.39 -27.30 -5.25
C SER A 75 10.59 -27.86 -6.00
N ASP A 76 11.55 -27.01 -6.37
CA ASP A 76 12.77 -27.41 -7.10
C ASP A 76 13.78 -28.16 -6.21
N GLN A 77 13.56 -28.19 -4.88
CA GLN A 77 14.39 -28.92 -3.91
C GLN A 77 13.83 -30.29 -3.50
N GLN A 78 12.70 -30.72 -4.08
CA GLN A 78 12.12 -32.06 -3.91
C GLN A 78 12.49 -32.98 -5.08
#